data_AF-W2KSX1-F1
#
_entry.id   AF-W2KSX1-F1
#
_cell.length_a   1.000
_cell.length_b   1.000
_cell.length_c   1.000
_cell.angle_alpha   90.00
_cell.angle_beta   90.00
_cell.angle_gamma   90.00
#
_symmetry.space_group_name_H-M   'P 1'
#
loop_
_entity.id
_entity.type
_entity.pdbx_description
1 polymer ?
#
loop_
_entity_poly.entity_id
_entity_poly.type
_entity_poly.pdbx_seq_one_letter_code
_entity_poly.pdbx_strand_id
1 'polypeptide(L)'
;MQSSATPSKARGVNYKPVKDKVLCEAWLSVSCDPINGIYQSGDDFYNKVKEAFDTELARLKSTVAERPVSSLNSRFQTISQAVSKFVACHEKVLRVCQSGRSPSDQERDAVALYESIPKNGSFKF
;
A
#
# COMPACT_ATOMS: atom_id res chain seq x y z
N MET A 1 23.67 -38.70 -16.31
CA MET A 1 22.45 -37.86 -16.26
C MET A 1 22.79 -36.67 -15.36
N GLN A 2 22.97 -35.48 -15.93
CA GLN A 2 23.28 -34.28 -15.14
C GLN A 2 21.97 -33.65 -14.66
N SER A 3 21.83 -33.50 -13.34
CA SER A 3 20.71 -32.84 -12.69
C SER A 3 20.89 -31.33 -12.75
N SER A 4 20.06 -30.65 -13.54
CA SER A 4 20.01 -29.18 -13.62
C SER A 4 19.34 -28.64 -12.36
N ALA A 5 20.12 -28.10 -11.42
CA ALA A 5 19.58 -27.35 -10.29
C ALA A 5 19.08 -25.98 -10.79
N THR A 6 17.79 -25.70 -10.62
CA THR A 6 17.23 -24.37 -10.90
C THR A 6 17.74 -23.38 -9.84
N PRO A 7 18.27 -22.21 -10.22
CA PRO A 7 18.74 -21.23 -9.26
C PRO A 7 17.56 -20.68 -8.46
N SER A 8 17.60 -20.84 -7.14
CA SER A 8 16.60 -20.28 -6.22
C SER A 8 16.60 -18.75 -6.34
N LYS A 9 15.47 -18.17 -6.74
CA LYS A 9 15.29 -16.72 -6.89
C LYS A 9 15.58 -16.03 -5.55
N ALA A 10 16.63 -15.22 -5.51
CA ALA A 10 16.98 -14.45 -4.32
C ALA A 10 15.79 -13.56 -3.89
N ARG A 11 15.46 -13.55 -2.59
CA ARG A 11 14.38 -12.73 -2.05
C ARG A 11 14.73 -11.25 -2.26
N GLY A 12 13.80 -10.49 -2.84
CA GLY A 12 13.96 -9.06 -3.03
C GLY A 12 14.06 -8.31 -1.69
N VAL A 13 14.74 -7.16 -1.70
CA VAL A 13 14.91 -6.32 -0.49
C VAL A 13 13.55 -5.87 0.06
N ASN A 14 13.38 -5.87 1.38
CA ASN A 14 12.15 -5.44 2.05
C ASN A 14 11.72 -4.01 1.66
N TYR A 15 10.41 -3.79 1.62
CA TYR A 15 9.84 -2.44 1.53
C TYR A 15 10.14 -1.67 2.82
N LYS A 16 10.51 -0.41 2.65
CA LYS A 16 10.75 0.55 3.74
C LYS A 16 9.67 1.63 3.68
N PRO A 17 9.36 2.34 4.78
CA PRO A 17 8.32 3.37 4.80
C PRO A 17 8.43 4.41 3.67
N VAL A 18 9.66 4.82 3.33
CA VAL A 18 9.92 5.74 2.20
C VAL A 18 9.42 5.16 0.87
N LYS A 19 9.63 3.88 0.63
CA LYS A 19 9.17 3.22 -0.61
C LYS A 19 7.66 3.00 -0.61
N ASP A 20 7.06 2.74 0.54
CA ASP A 20 5.60 2.63 0.65
C ASP A 20 4.93 3.97 0.34
N LYS A 21 5.50 5.08 0.83
CA LYS A 21 5.02 6.43 0.51
C LYS A 21 5.06 6.69 -1.00
N VAL A 22 6.20 6.43 -1.64
CA VAL A 22 6.36 6.61 -3.09
C VAL A 22 5.39 5.71 -3.87
N LEU A 23 5.17 4.47 -3.42
CA LEU A 23 4.20 3.56 -4.04
C LEU A 23 2.76 4.10 -3.94
N CYS A 24 2.37 4.64 -2.78
CA CYS A 24 1.06 5.27 -2.61
C CYS A 24 0.90 6.51 -3.49
N GLU A 25 1.92 7.35 -3.58
CA GLU A 25 1.92 8.56 -4.42
C GLU A 25 1.81 8.22 -5.90
N ALA A 26 2.59 7.24 -6.37
CA ALA A 26 2.52 6.74 -7.74
C ALA A 26 1.14 6.16 -8.07
N TRP A 27 0.60 5.33 -7.18
CA TRP A 27 -0.73 4.76 -7.35
C TRP A 27 -1.81 5.85 -7.42
N LEU A 28 -1.75 6.83 -6.52
CA LEU A 28 -2.70 7.95 -6.48
C LEU A 28 -2.64 8.77 -7.77
N SER A 29 -1.44 9.11 -8.23
CA SER A 29 -1.23 9.85 -9.48
C SER A 29 -1.86 9.14 -10.68
N VAL A 30 -1.70 7.83 -10.80
CA VAL A 30 -2.29 7.05 -11.91
C VAL A 30 -3.80 6.92 -11.75
N SER A 31 -4.30 6.77 -10.52
CA SER A 31 -5.73 6.63 -10.23
C SER A 31 -6.53 7.90 -10.45
N CYS A 32 -5.90 9.08 -10.29
CA CYS A 32 -6.53 10.39 -10.46
C CYS A 32 -6.32 10.99 -11.85
N ASP A 33 -5.57 10.31 -12.73
CA ASP A 33 -5.30 10.81 -14.08
C ASP A 33 -6.55 10.63 -14.98
N PRO A 34 -7.15 11.73 -15.45
CA PRO A 34 -8.39 11.70 -16.22
C PRO A 34 -8.25 10.99 -17.57
N ILE A 35 -7.03 10.82 -18.10
CA ILE A 35 -6.77 10.16 -19.37
C ILE A 35 -6.83 8.63 -19.22
N ASN A 36 -6.59 8.11 -18.01
CA ASN A 36 -6.51 6.66 -17.75
C ASN A 36 -7.88 5.97 -17.61
N GLY A 37 -8.98 6.74 -17.61
CA GLY A 37 -10.31 6.24 -17.29
C GLY A 37 -11.00 5.37 -18.35
N ILE A 38 -10.46 5.20 -19.56
CA ILE A 38 -11.28 4.71 -20.69
C ILE A 38 -11.00 3.25 -21.11
N TYR A 39 -9.78 2.71 -21.08
CA TYR A 39 -9.55 1.31 -21.51
C TYR A 39 -8.22 0.75 -21.00
N GLN A 40 -8.17 0.18 -19.80
CA GLN A 40 -6.97 -0.51 -19.33
C GLN A 40 -7.31 -1.82 -18.61
N SER A 41 -6.64 -2.90 -19.00
CA SER A 41 -6.62 -4.13 -18.21
C SER A 41 -5.95 -3.83 -16.86
N GLY A 42 -6.23 -4.63 -15.82
CA GLY A 42 -5.59 -4.44 -14.52
C GLY A 42 -4.07 -4.46 -14.57
N ASP A 43 -3.49 -5.17 -15.54
CA ASP A 43 -2.05 -5.24 -15.77
C ASP A 43 -1.49 -3.92 -16.33
N ASP A 44 -2.21 -3.27 -17.26
CA ASP A 44 -1.80 -1.98 -17.83
C ASP A 44 -1.79 -0.86 -16.78
N PHE A 45 -2.76 -0.90 -15.85
CA PHE A 45 -2.80 0.04 -14.73
C PHE A 45 -1.55 -0.09 -13.86
N TYR A 46 -1.20 -1.30 -13.43
CA TYR A 46 -0.04 -1.50 -12.57
C TYR A 46 1.30 -1.29 -13.29
N ASN A 47 1.35 -1.44 -14.62
CA ASN A 47 2.50 -1.03 -15.42
C ASN A 47 2.73 0.48 -15.32
N LYS A 48 1.69 1.30 -15.46
CA LYS A 48 1.79 2.76 -15.26
C LYS A 48 2.18 3.13 -13.84
N VAL A 49 1.63 2.44 -12.84
CA VAL A 49 2.04 2.65 -11.43
C VAL A 49 3.52 2.34 -11.25
N LYS A 50 4.04 1.29 -11.91
CA LYS A 50 5.47 0.97 -11.89
C LYS A 50 6.30 2.09 -12.54
N GLU A 51 5.90 2.60 -13.69
CA GLU A 51 6.61 3.70 -14.37
C GLU A 51 6.68 4.95 -13.50
N ALA A 52 5.55 5.35 -12.89
CA ALA A 52 5.50 6.48 -11.96
C ALA A 52 6.36 6.25 -10.71
N PHE A 53 6.32 5.03 -10.15
CA PHE A 53 7.13 4.64 -9.00
C PHE A 53 8.63 4.70 -9.29
N ASP A 54 9.06 4.15 -10.43
CA ASP A 54 10.47 4.13 -10.83
C ASP A 54 10.99 5.56 -11.12
N THR A 55 10.15 6.40 -11.74
CA THR A 55 10.47 7.82 -11.99
C THR A 55 10.73 8.56 -10.68
N GLU A 56 9.86 8.37 -9.69
CA GLU A 56 10.00 9.05 -8.40
C GLU A 56 11.18 8.50 -7.57
N LEU A 57 11.46 7.20 -7.66
CA LEU A 57 12.66 6.62 -7.06
C LEU A 57 13.96 7.17 -7.68
N ALA A 58 13.98 7.35 -9.01
CA ALA A 58 15.11 7.94 -9.71
C ALA A 58 15.35 9.39 -9.25
N ARG A 59 14.27 10.17 -9.07
CA ARG A 59 14.32 11.54 -8.50
C ARG A 59 14.96 11.56 -7.11
N LEU A 60 14.67 10.56 -6.29
CA LEU A 60 15.22 10.41 -4.94
C LEU A 60 16.65 9.83 -4.91
N LYS A 61 17.30 9.61 -6.07
CA LYS A 61 18.60 8.94 -6.22
C LYS A 61 18.68 7.62 -5.44
N SER A 62 17.53 6.95 -5.30
CA SER A 62 17.41 5.71 -4.56
C SER A 62 17.68 4.56 -5.52
N THR A 63 18.84 3.91 -5.40
CA THR A 63 19.12 2.71 -6.19
C THR A 63 18.18 1.60 -5.74
N VAL A 64 17.29 1.17 -6.62
CA VAL A 64 16.42 0.03 -6.35
C VAL A 64 16.66 -1.01 -7.44
N ALA A 65 17.04 -2.21 -6.99
CA ALA A 65 17.04 -3.39 -7.85
C ALA A 65 15.69 -3.52 -8.55
N GLU A 66 15.70 -3.85 -9.84
CA GLU A 66 14.50 -4.00 -10.65
C GLU A 66 13.45 -4.86 -9.94
N ARG A 67 12.24 -4.30 -9.75
CA ARG A 67 11.13 -5.01 -9.10
C ARG A 67 10.07 -5.37 -10.13
N PRO A 68 9.54 -6.61 -10.08
CA PRO A 68 8.41 -6.99 -10.89
C PRO A 68 7.16 -6.28 -10.41
N VAL A 69 6.27 -5.97 -11.35
CA VAL A 69 4.95 -5.33 -11.11
C VAL A 69 4.14 -6.09 -10.05
N SER A 70 4.19 -7.43 -10.07
CA SER A 70 3.53 -8.28 -9.08
C SER A 70 3.97 -8.02 -7.63
N SER A 71 5.23 -7.61 -7.42
CA SER A 71 5.72 -7.22 -6.10
C SER A 71 5.11 -5.91 -5.63
N LEU A 72 4.93 -4.95 -6.54
CA LEU A 72 4.29 -3.66 -6.22
C LEU A 72 2.81 -3.86 -5.92
N ASN A 73 2.11 -4.65 -6.74
CA ASN A 73 0.70 -5.00 -6.52
C ASN A 73 0.50 -5.67 -5.15
N SER A 74 1.24 -6.73 -4.84
CA SER A 74 1.15 -7.42 -3.55
C SER A 74 1.44 -6.48 -2.36
N ARG A 75 2.42 -5.58 -2.50
CA ARG A 75 2.72 -4.59 -1.46
C ARG A 75 1.58 -3.58 -1.30
N PHE A 76 1.06 -3.05 -2.41
CA PHE A 76 -0.03 -2.10 -2.40
C PHE A 76 -1.30 -2.71 -1.79
N GLN A 77 -1.63 -3.96 -2.13
CA GLN A 77 -2.74 -4.69 -1.51
C GLN A 77 -2.58 -4.79 0.02
N THR A 78 -1.37 -5.04 0.50
CA THR A 78 -1.08 -5.08 1.95
C THR A 78 -1.34 -3.72 2.60
N ILE A 79 -0.88 -2.63 1.95
CA ILE A 79 -1.09 -1.26 2.44
C ILE A 79 -2.58 -0.92 2.42
N SER A 80 -3.27 -1.18 1.31
CA SER A 80 -4.70 -0.92 1.13
C SER A 80 -5.54 -1.62 2.20
N GLN A 81 -5.26 -2.91 2.49
CA GLN A 81 -5.93 -3.62 3.58
C GLN A 81 -5.69 -3.00 4.96
N ALA A 82 -4.47 -2.55 5.25
CA ALA A 82 -4.16 -1.86 6.50
C ALA A 82 -4.91 -0.52 6.62
N VAL A 83 -4.95 0.25 5.52
CA VAL A 83 -5.69 1.52 5.44
C VAL A 83 -7.19 1.29 5.62
N SER A 84 -7.79 0.31 4.93
CA SER A 84 -9.22 0.01 5.07
C SER A 84 -9.60 -0.36 6.51
N LYS A 85 -8.75 -1.14 7.21
CA LYS A 85 -8.95 -1.46 8.63
C LYS A 85 -8.89 -0.20 9.50
N PHE A 86 -7.91 0.67 9.27
CA PHE A 86 -7.82 1.93 10.01
C PHE A 86 -9.03 2.85 9.76
N VAL A 87 -9.47 2.98 8.50
CA VAL A 87 -10.67 3.75 8.15
C VAL A 87 -11.89 3.22 8.90
N ALA A 88 -12.06 1.90 8.98
CA ALA A 88 -13.14 1.29 9.75
C ALA A 88 -13.05 1.57 11.26
N CYS A 89 -11.85 1.55 11.85
CA CYS A 89 -11.62 1.97 13.23
C CYS A 89 -12.02 3.43 13.44
N HIS A 90 -11.58 4.31 12.54
CA HIS A 90 -11.87 5.73 12.58
C HIS A 90 -13.38 5.99 12.48
N GLU A 91 -14.08 5.35 11.54
CA GLU A 91 -15.54 5.42 11.44
C GLU A 91 -16.25 4.94 12.72
N LYS A 92 -15.77 3.87 13.34
CA LYS A 92 -16.33 3.38 14.61
C LYS A 92 -16.19 4.41 15.71
N VAL A 93 -15.03 5.06 15.84
CA VAL A 93 -14.81 6.14 16.80
C VAL A 93 -15.77 7.31 16.54
N LEU A 94 -15.93 7.71 15.28
CA LEU A 94 -16.85 8.80 14.89
C LEU A 94 -18.32 8.48 15.18
N ARG A 95 -18.72 7.20 15.16
CA ARG A 95 -20.09 6.75 15.48
C ARG A 95 -20.37 6.69 16.98
N VAL A 96 -19.35 6.46 17.81
CA VAL A 96 -19.56 6.11 19.23
C VAL A 96 -19.90 7.30 20.13
N CYS A 97 -19.45 8.54 19.87
CA CYS A 97 -20.03 9.79 20.42
C CYS A 97 -19.20 11.01 19.99
N GLN A 98 -19.88 12.06 19.51
CA GLN A 98 -19.26 13.29 18.95
C GLN A 98 -19.28 14.49 19.89
N SER A 99 -19.98 14.44 21.04
CA SER A 99 -20.01 15.55 21.98
C SER A 99 -18.75 15.58 22.84
N GLY A 100 -17.92 16.61 22.64
CA GLY A 100 -16.80 16.96 23.53
C GLY A 100 -15.44 16.36 23.20
N ARG A 101 -15.28 15.65 22.07
CA ARG A 101 -13.97 15.14 21.62
C ARG A 101 -13.40 16.01 20.51
N SER A 102 -12.14 16.38 20.62
CA SER A 102 -11.42 17.07 19.54
C SER A 102 -11.06 16.09 18.42
N PRO A 103 -10.77 16.57 17.19
CA PRO A 103 -10.27 15.72 16.11
C PRO A 103 -9.02 14.91 16.52
N SER A 104 -8.11 15.53 17.28
CA SER A 104 -6.92 14.86 17.81
C SER A 104 -7.25 13.72 18.78
N ASP A 105 -8.36 13.79 19.52
CA ASP A 105 -8.82 12.71 20.38
C ASP A 105 -9.38 11.55 19.55
N GLN A 106 -10.12 11.88 18.48
CA GLN A 106 -10.68 10.89 17.56
C GLN A 106 -9.58 10.10 16.85
N GLU A 107 -8.51 10.78 16.42
CA GLU A 107 -7.34 10.15 15.82
C GLU A 107 -6.64 9.21 16.80
N ARG A 108 -6.38 9.67 18.02
CA ARG A 108 -5.74 8.84 19.07
C ARG A 108 -6.54 7.60 19.39
N ASP A 109 -7.86 7.73 19.52
CA ASP A 109 -8.75 6.60 19.77
C ASP A 109 -8.80 5.64 18.59
N ALA A 110 -8.76 6.14 17.35
CA ALA A 110 -8.73 5.30 16.15
C ALA A 110 -7.43 4.51 16.05
N VAL A 111 -6.29 5.12 16.38
CA VAL A 111 -4.98 4.44 16.46
C VAL A 111 -5.01 3.37 17.55
N ALA A 112 -5.45 3.70 18.77
CA ALA A 112 -5.53 2.74 19.87
C ALA A 112 -6.43 1.54 19.53
N LEU A 113 -7.58 1.80 18.90
CA LEU A 113 -8.47 0.76 18.43
C LEU A 113 -7.82 -0.09 17.33
N TYR A 114 -7.11 0.51 16.38
CA TYR A 114 -6.40 -0.20 15.33
C TYR A 114 -5.28 -1.10 15.88
N GLU A 115 -4.50 -0.60 16.84
CA GLU A 115 -3.42 -1.36 17.48
C GLU A 115 -3.92 -2.52 18.35
N SER A 116 -5.15 -2.42 18.88
CA SER A 116 -5.80 -3.51 19.61
C SER A 116 -6.19 -4.69 18.71
N ILE A 117 -6.20 -4.53 17.39
CA ILE A 117 -6.52 -5.59 16.44
C ILE A 117 -5.31 -6.55 16.32
N PRO A 118 -5.51 -7.87 16.49
CA PRO A 118 -4.45 -8.84 16.26
C PRO A 118 -3.94 -8.78 14.82
N LYS A 119 -2.63 -8.84 14.61
CA LYS A 119 -1.99 -8.77 13.27
C LYS A 119 -2.49 -9.83 12.27
N ASN A 120 -2.97 -10.97 12.77
CA ASN A 120 -3.56 -12.07 12.00
C ASN A 120 -5.05 -12.28 12.32
N GLY A 121 -5.66 -11.38 13.09
CA GLY A 121 -7.08 -11.44 13.42
C GLY A 121 -7.91 -11.04 12.20
N SER A 122 -8.94 -11.84 11.90
CA SER A 122 -10.01 -11.38 11.02
C SER A 122 -10.62 -10.13 11.66
N PHE A 123 -10.52 -9.00 10.97
CA PHE A 123 -11.25 -7.80 11.40
C PHE A 123 -12.73 -8.08 11.14
N LYS A 124 -13.51 -8.24 12.22
CA LYS A 124 -14.94 -8.53 12.15
C LYS A 124 -15.72 -7.24 12.44
N PHE A 125 -16.65 -6.94 11.55
CA PHE A 125 -17.69 -5.92 11.73
C PHE A 125 -18.90 -6.55 12.42
#